data_AF-A0A963HVM8-F1
#
_entry.id   AF-A0A963HVM8-F1
#
_cell.length_a   1.000
_cell.length_b   1.000
_cell.length_c   1.000
_cell.angle_alpha   90.00
_cell.angle_beta   90.00
_cell.angle_gamma   90.00
#
_symmetry.space_group_name_H-M   'P 1'
#
loop_
_entity.id
_entity.type
_entity.pdbx_description
1 polymer ?
#
loop_
_entity_poly.entity_id
_entity_poly.type
_entity_poly.pdbx_seq_one_letter_code
_entity_poly.pdbx_strand_id
1 'polypeptide(L)'
;CWVGGAISWCFAVYYMLKTMTRFHPKREWGRFLPFSLFTPWFFTDEGNLYRVRLLKASGLFLLFVALGIGLGVGGEALLSGATS
;
A
#
# COMPACT_ATOMS: atom_id res chain seq x y z
N CYS A 1 -8.59 11.50 -7.23
CA CYS A 1 -8.06 10.73 -6.08
C CYS A 1 -8.59 9.30 -6.02
N TRP A 2 -9.91 9.10 -5.99
CA TRP A 2 -10.54 7.78 -5.82
C TRP A 2 -10.18 6.73 -6.88
N VAL A 3 -10.16 7.09 -8.17
CA VAL A 3 -9.79 6.15 -9.25
C VAL A 3 -8.33 5.70 -9.13
N GLY A 4 -7.41 6.63 -8.87
CA GLY A 4 -5.99 6.32 -8.63
C GLY A 4 -5.79 5.47 -7.37
N GLY A 5 -6.57 5.74 -6.32
CA GLY A 5 -6.64 4.91 -5.11
C GLY A 5 -7.11 3.48 -5.42
N ALA A 6 -8.20 3.31 -6.15
CA ALA A 6 -8.71 1.99 -6.53
C ALA A 6 -7.69 1.18 -7.36
N ILE A 7 -7.04 1.82 -8.34
CA ILE A 7 -6.03 1.16 -9.17
C ILE A 7 -4.82 0.72 -8.32
N SER A 8 -4.28 1.64 -7.51
CA SER A 8 -3.13 1.35 -6.64
C SER A 8 -3.46 0.27 -5.59
N TRP A 9 -4.69 0.24 -5.08
CA TRP A 9 -5.18 -0.83 -4.21
C TRP A 9 -5.17 -2.19 -4.90
N CYS A 10 -5.71 -2.30 -6.12
CA CYS A 10 -5.67 -3.55 -6.90
C CYS A 10 -4.24 -4.06 -7.11
N PHE A 11 -3.30 -3.16 -7.43
CA PHE A 11 -1.88 -3.53 -7.54
C PHE A 11 -1.29 -3.97 -6.20
N ALA A 12 -1.63 -3.30 -5.09
CA ALA A 12 -1.18 -3.71 -3.76
C ALA A 12 -1.68 -5.13 -3.43
N VAL A 13 -2.96 -5.42 -3.63
CA VAL A 13 -3.52 -6.77 -3.40
C VAL A 13 -2.82 -7.81 -4.29
N TYR A 14 -2.64 -7.52 -5.58
CA TYR A 14 -1.94 -8.42 -6.50
C TYR A 14 -0.51 -8.75 -6.03
N TYR A 15 0.27 -7.73 -5.68
CA TYR A 15 1.64 -7.96 -5.21
C TYR A 15 1.69 -8.59 -3.82
N MET A 16 0.71 -8.35 -2.96
CA MET A 16 0.59 -9.04 -1.66
C MET A 16 0.43 -10.55 -1.83
N LEU A 17 -0.46 -11.00 -2.72
CA LEU A 17 -0.61 -12.43 -3.00
C LEU A 17 0.68 -13.06 -3.57
N LYS A 18 1.38 -12.33 -4.45
CA LYS A 18 2.69 -12.78 -4.99
C LYS A 18 3.77 -12.81 -3.92
N THR A 19 3.81 -11.84 -3.01
CA THR A 19 4.79 -11.80 -1.91
C THR A 19 4.53 -12.90 -0.89
N MET A 20 3.26 -13.18 -0.53
CA MET A 20 2.89 -14.22 0.43
C MET A 20 3.23 -15.65 -0.03
N THR A 21 3.26 -15.87 -1.34
CA THR A 21 3.61 -17.18 -1.93
C THR A 21 5.11 -17.34 -2.20
N ARG A 22 5.93 -16.33 -1.91
CA ARG A 22 7.37 -16.29 -2.24
C ARG A 22 8.27 -15.99 -1.04
N PHE A 23 7.86 -16.50 0.13
CA PHE A 23 8.75 -16.57 1.28
C PHE A 23 9.87 -17.58 1.06
N HIS A 24 11.01 -17.33 1.70
CA HIS A 24 12.12 -18.28 1.66
C HIS A 24 11.71 -19.57 2.38
N PRO A 25 11.95 -20.78 1.82
CA PRO A 25 11.45 -22.05 2.38
C PRO A 25 11.85 -22.29 3.84
N LYS A 26 13.08 -21.90 4.21
CA LYS A 26 13.59 -21.99 5.59
C LYS A 26 12.96 -20.98 6.57
N ARG A 27 12.13 -20.06 6.10
CA ARG A 27 11.66 -18.85 6.82
C ARG A 27 10.18 -18.58 6.59
N GLU A 28 9.41 -19.59 6.19
CA GLU A 28 7.97 -19.45 5.90
C GLU A 28 7.16 -18.94 7.08
N TRP A 29 7.59 -19.20 8.31
CA TRP A 29 7.00 -18.67 9.53
C TRP A 29 6.94 -17.13 9.52
N GLY A 30 7.82 -16.46 8.78
CA GLY A 30 7.79 -15.01 8.58
C GLY A 30 6.49 -14.48 7.99
N ARG A 31 5.70 -15.33 7.29
CA ARG A 31 4.40 -14.93 6.70
C ARG A 31 3.37 -14.47 7.73
N PHE A 32 3.53 -14.88 8.98
CA PHE A 32 2.64 -14.50 10.09
C PHE A 32 3.09 -13.24 10.81
N LEU A 33 4.27 -12.71 10.46
CA LEU A 33 4.83 -11.53 11.09
C LEU A 33 4.57 -10.31 10.20
N PRO A 34 3.84 -9.29 10.68
CA PRO A 34 3.57 -8.09 9.89
C PRO A 34 4.86 -7.33 9.53
N PHE A 35 5.89 -7.38 10.40
CA PHE A 35 7.18 -6.74 10.15
C PHE A 35 8.02 -7.43 9.08
N SER A 36 7.72 -8.70 8.74
CA SER A 36 8.49 -9.43 7.73
C SER A 36 8.51 -8.70 6.40
N LEU A 37 7.44 -7.99 6.05
CA LEU A 37 7.31 -7.19 4.83
C LEU A 37 8.43 -6.14 4.68
N PHE A 38 8.94 -5.59 5.78
CA PHE A 38 9.99 -4.59 5.77
C PHE A 38 11.39 -5.21 5.80
N THR A 39 11.49 -6.51 6.07
CA THR A 39 12.76 -7.22 6.20
C THR A 39 13.01 -8.14 4.99
N PRO A 40 13.93 -7.80 4.07
CA PRO A 40 14.14 -8.55 2.83
C PRO A 40 14.61 -9.99 3.05
N TRP A 41 15.19 -10.26 4.21
CA TRP A 41 15.69 -11.58 4.59
C TRP A 41 14.59 -12.67 4.63
N PHE A 42 13.31 -12.34 4.76
CA PHE A 42 12.27 -13.38 4.78
C PHE A 42 11.89 -13.93 3.40
N PHE A 43 12.29 -13.26 2.32
CA PHE A 43 11.82 -13.56 0.96
C PHE A 43 12.93 -14.16 0.09
N THR A 44 12.52 -14.81 -0.99
CA THR A 44 13.42 -15.10 -2.11
C THR A 44 13.74 -13.83 -2.89
N ASP A 45 14.71 -13.87 -3.81
CA ASP A 45 15.03 -12.71 -4.66
C ASP A 45 13.82 -12.23 -5.46
N GLU A 46 13.03 -13.15 -6.02
CA GLU A 46 11.77 -12.83 -6.69
C GLU A 46 10.71 -12.29 -5.71
N GLY A 47 10.62 -12.87 -4.51
CA GLY A 47 9.73 -12.37 -3.45
C GLY A 47 10.07 -10.93 -3.03
N ASN A 48 11.36 -10.60 -2.97
CA ASN A 48 11.85 -9.25 -2.67
C ASN A 48 11.47 -8.24 -3.76
N LEU A 49 11.46 -8.65 -5.03
CA LEU A 49 10.96 -7.81 -6.12
C LEU A 49 9.48 -7.46 -5.94
N TYR A 50 8.63 -8.46 -5.65
CA TYR A 50 7.20 -8.22 -5.41
C TYR A 50 6.96 -7.41 -4.14
N ARG A 51 7.74 -7.65 -3.07
CA ARG A 51 7.69 -6.89 -1.82
C ARG A 51 7.90 -5.40 -2.05
N VAL A 52 8.92 -5.02 -2.83
CA VAL A 52 9.18 -3.61 -3.16
C VAL A 52 8.03 -3.01 -3.98
N ARG A 53 7.48 -3.77 -4.94
CA ARG A 53 6.32 -3.31 -5.73
C ARG A 53 5.06 -3.14 -4.88
N LEU A 54 4.82 -4.05 -3.95
CA LEU A 54 3.76 -3.95 -2.95
C LEU A 54 3.90 -2.69 -2.10
N LEU A 55 5.09 -2.43 -1.56
CA LEU A 55 5.35 -1.23 -0.74
C LEU A 55 5.12 0.06 -1.55
N LYS A 56 5.55 0.10 -2.81
CA LYS A 56 5.30 1.24 -3.71
C LYS A 56 3.81 1.44 -4.00
N ALA A 57 3.10 0.36 -4.34
CA ALA A 57 1.66 0.41 -4.62
C ALA A 57 0.86 0.84 -3.38
N SER A 58 1.22 0.31 -2.20
CA SER A 58 0.61 0.68 -0.92
C SER A 58 0.89 2.15 -0.57
N GLY A 59 2.12 2.63 -0.80
CA GLY A 59 2.47 4.04 -0.62
C GLY A 59 1.67 4.97 -1.54
N LEU A 60 1.50 4.60 -2.81
CA LEU A 60 0.65 5.33 -3.77
C LEU A 60 -0.82 5.34 -3.35
N PHE A 61 -1.33 4.21 -2.86
CA PHE A 61 -2.69 4.12 -2.33
C PHE A 61 -2.90 5.09 -1.16
N LEU A 62 -2.01 5.07 -0.17
CA LEU A 62 -2.07 5.96 0.99
C LEU A 62 -2.00 7.44 0.57
N LEU A 63 -1.16 7.76 -0.43
CA LEU A 63 -1.10 9.12 -0.98
C LEU A 63 -2.43 9.54 -1.61
N PHE A 64 -3.06 8.69 -2.42
CA PHE A 64 -4.36 9.00 -3.03
C PHE A 64 -5.48 9.14 -1.99
N VAL A 65 -5.46 8.32 -0.93
CA VAL A 65 -6.41 8.44 0.18
C VAL A 65 -6.21 9.77 0.92
N ALA A 66 -4.96 10.12 1.26
CA ALA A 66 -4.64 11.37 1.93
C ALA A 66 -5.05 12.60 1.10
N LEU A 67 -4.79 12.58 -0.21
CA LEU A 67 -5.24 13.64 -1.12
C LEU A 67 -6.76 13.71 -1.23
N GLY A 68 -7.45 12.57 -1.22
CA GLY A 68 -8.91 12.52 -1.22
C GLY A 68 -9.51 13.16 0.04
N ILE A 69 -8.99 12.82 1.21
CA ILE A 69 -9.41 13.38 2.50
C ILE A 69 -9.09 14.88 2.56
N GLY A 70 -7.87 15.27 2.19
CA GLY A 70 -7.43 16.67 2.23
C GLY A 70 -8.26 17.58 1.34
N LEU A 71 -8.61 17.14 0.12
CA LEU A 71 -9.49 17.89 -0.77
C LEU A 71 -10.93 17.97 -0.23
N GLY A 72 -11.43 16.93 0.43
CA GLY A 72 -12.75 16.92 1.05
C GLY A 72 -12.84 17.92 2.20
N VAL A 73 -11.97 17.79 3.20
CA VAL A 73 -11.94 18.68 4.38
C VAL A 73 -11.62 20.12 3.98
N GLY A 74 -10.66 20.32 3.07
CA GLY A 74 -10.32 21.65 2.56
C GLY A 74 -11.47 22.31 1.79
N GLY A 75 -12.22 21.53 1.01
CA GLY A 75 -13.39 22.02 0.28
C GLY A 75 -14.53 22.45 1.21
N GLU A 76 -14.84 21.65 2.23
CA GLU A 76 -15.85 22.00 3.24
C GLU A 76 -15.45 23.25 4.03
N ALA A 77 -14.18 23.36 4.45
CA ALA A 77 -13.67 24.54 5.15
C ALA A 77 -13.79 25.81 4.28
N LEU A 78 -13.44 25.72 3.00
CA LEU A 78 -13.53 26.86 2.08
C LEU A 78 -14.99 27.29 1.82
N LEU A 79 -15.92 26.35 1.70
CA LEU A 79 -17.35 26.65 1.52
C LEU A 79 -17.99 27.22 2.79
N SER A 80 -17.61 26.73 3.96
CA SER A 80 -18.10 27.24 5.25
C SER A 80 -17.59 28.66 5.54
N GLY A 81 -16.35 28.99 5.18
CA GLY A 81 -15.83 30.35 5.30
C GLY A 81 -16.34 31.34 4.25
N ALA A 82 -16.87 30.86 3.12
CA ALA A 82 -17.48 31.70 2.09
C ALA A 82 -18.96 32.04 2.36
N THR A 83 -19.59 31.36 3.32
CA THR A 83 -21.02 31.55 3.69
C THR A 83 -21.21 32.29 5.01
N SER A 84 -20.11 32.66 5.70
CA SER A 84 -20.07 33.53 6.89
C SER A 84 -19.72 34.97 6.52
#